data_AF-A0A8T7HBX5-F1
#
_entry.id   AF-A0A8T7HBX5-F1
#
_cell.length_a   1.000
_cell.length_b   1.000
_cell.length_c   1.000
_cell.angle_alpha   90.00
_cell.angle_beta   90.00
_cell.angle_gamma   90.00
#
_symmetry.space_group_name_H-M   'P 1'
#
loop_
_entity.id
_entity.type
_entity.pdbx_description
1 polymer ?
#
loop_
_entity_poly.entity_id
_entity_poly.type
_entity_poly.pdbx_seq_one_letter_code
_entity_poly.pdbx_strand_id
1 'polypeptide(L)'
;MKGDISDESDIDQVNLVLQGDVTQDHFSRVSVADLDNNGNMEIVVSTSKLGTGGDGYLFATERNEILWWVDVDEKWTFTLGYPIEAQPSLGNVDSNKRKEVVFGLTNGTLFVLNISADGRDVSVKWTYTVDEKYSPTYGDNIRGELGYTAIADIDFDGKNEIIFADSQPGIPDWDADLYVLEKLKGDAL
;
A
#
# COMPACT_ATOMS: atom_id res chain seq x y z
N MET A 1 17.75 -12.99 9.62
CA MET A 1 16.48 -13.73 9.52
C MET A 1 16.83 -15.16 9.17
N LYS A 2 16.48 -16.10 10.04
CA LYS A 2 16.71 -17.53 9.82
C LYS A 2 15.57 -18.00 8.91
N GLY A 3 15.93 -18.47 7.72
CA GLY A 3 14.99 -19.12 6.81
C GLY A 3 15.12 -20.61 7.03
N ASP A 4 14.02 -21.22 7.44
CA ASP A 4 13.97 -22.58 7.98
C ASP A 4 13.39 -23.57 6.95
N ILE A 5 13.36 -23.17 5.67
CA ILE A 5 12.76 -23.97 4.60
C ILE A 5 13.66 -25.16 4.31
N SER A 6 13.15 -26.37 4.58
CA SER A 6 13.92 -27.60 4.50
C SER A 6 13.51 -28.48 3.33
N ASP A 7 12.28 -28.33 2.84
CA ASP A 7 11.69 -29.05 1.71
C ASP A 7 10.72 -28.14 0.92
N GLU A 8 10.44 -28.48 -0.34
CA GLU A 8 9.41 -27.83 -1.16
C GLU A 8 8.01 -27.99 -0.56
N SER A 9 7.78 -29.02 0.28
CA SER A 9 6.53 -29.15 1.04
C SER A 9 6.33 -28.09 2.12
N ASP A 10 7.38 -27.33 2.47
CA ASP A 10 7.30 -26.23 3.43
C ASP A 10 6.85 -24.90 2.74
N ILE A 11 6.52 -24.95 1.44
CA ILE A 11 5.99 -23.83 0.68
C ILE A 11 4.45 -23.89 0.70
N ASP A 12 3.84 -22.94 1.41
CA ASP A 12 2.39 -22.69 1.33
C ASP A 12 2.10 -21.73 0.16
N GLN A 13 1.37 -22.18 -0.85
CA GLN A 13 0.95 -21.36 -1.99
C GLN A 13 -0.56 -21.10 -1.98
N VAL A 14 -0.95 -19.83 -2.10
CA VAL A 14 -2.34 -19.43 -2.32
C VAL A 14 -2.51 -18.89 -3.73
N ASN A 15 -3.51 -19.40 -4.44
CA ASN A 15 -3.94 -18.84 -5.72
C ASN A 15 -4.89 -17.67 -5.42
N LEU A 16 -4.40 -16.44 -5.61
CA LEU A 16 -5.21 -15.23 -5.54
C LEU A 16 -5.89 -15.02 -6.90
N VAL A 17 -7.23 -14.99 -6.92
CA VAL A 17 -8.01 -14.70 -8.13
C VAL A 17 -8.68 -13.35 -7.92
N LEU A 18 -8.13 -12.31 -8.56
CA LEU A 18 -8.48 -10.91 -8.30
C LEU A 18 -9.82 -10.51 -8.93
N GLN A 19 -10.15 -11.09 -10.08
CA GLN A 19 -11.45 -11.05 -10.74
C GLN A 19 -11.49 -12.09 -11.88
N GLY A 20 -12.69 -12.56 -12.24
CA GLY A 20 -12.86 -13.34 -13.49
C GLY A 20 -12.53 -12.49 -14.72
N ASP A 21 -11.87 -13.08 -15.71
CA ASP A 21 -11.48 -12.47 -17.00
C ASP A 21 -10.30 -11.47 -16.98
N VAL A 22 -9.18 -11.85 -16.34
CA VAL A 22 -7.87 -11.20 -16.53
C VAL A 22 -6.96 -12.05 -17.42
N THR A 23 -6.33 -11.45 -18.43
CA THR A 23 -5.38 -12.16 -19.31
C THR A 23 -3.97 -12.26 -18.72
N GLN A 24 -3.67 -11.42 -17.71
CA GLN A 24 -2.41 -11.42 -16.95
C GLN A 24 -2.58 -10.58 -15.67
N ASP A 25 -2.09 -11.08 -14.54
CA ASP A 25 -1.95 -10.32 -13.28
C ASP A 25 -0.48 -9.95 -13.05
N HIS A 26 -0.22 -8.74 -12.55
CA HIS A 26 1.12 -8.27 -12.18
C HIS A 26 1.20 -8.05 -10.67
N PHE A 27 1.78 -9.01 -9.96
CA PHE A 27 2.12 -8.85 -8.54
C PHE A 27 3.33 -7.92 -8.45
N SER A 28 3.11 -6.69 -8.00
CA SER A 28 4.16 -5.67 -8.03
C SER A 28 4.96 -5.62 -6.73
N ARG A 29 4.29 -5.68 -5.57
CA ARG A 29 4.91 -5.46 -4.25
C ARG A 29 4.16 -6.19 -3.12
N VAL A 30 4.90 -6.54 -2.06
CA VAL A 30 4.40 -7.26 -0.88
C VAL A 30 4.92 -6.59 0.38
N SER A 31 4.08 -6.52 1.42
CA SER A 31 4.43 -6.05 2.75
C SER A 31 3.80 -6.93 3.83
N VAL A 32 4.41 -6.98 5.01
CA VAL A 32 3.98 -7.89 6.09
C VAL A 32 3.99 -7.19 7.44
N ALA A 33 2.88 -7.29 8.18
CA ALA A 33 2.74 -6.75 9.53
C ALA A 33 1.52 -7.37 10.24
N ASP A 34 1.56 -7.47 11.56
CA ASP A 34 0.35 -7.64 12.38
C ASP A 34 -0.47 -6.33 12.35
N LEU A 35 -1.54 -6.30 11.54
CA LEU A 35 -2.38 -5.13 11.25
C LEU A 35 -3.52 -4.98 12.25
N ASP A 36 -4.14 -6.09 12.67
CA ASP A 36 -5.27 -6.11 13.60
C ASP A 36 -4.85 -6.30 15.07
N ASN A 37 -3.55 -6.53 15.32
CA ASN A 37 -2.91 -6.72 16.62
C ASN A 37 -3.38 -8.03 17.31
N ASN A 38 -3.60 -9.09 16.53
CA ASN A 38 -3.97 -10.41 17.03
C ASN A 38 -2.75 -11.35 17.26
N GLY A 39 -1.55 -10.94 16.83
CA GLY A 39 -0.31 -11.69 16.99
C GLY A 39 0.09 -12.55 15.79
N ASN A 40 -0.77 -12.72 14.80
CA ASN A 40 -0.44 -13.25 13.49
C ASN A 40 -0.05 -12.11 12.54
N MET A 41 0.56 -12.44 11.41
CA MET A 41 1.02 -11.45 10.45
C MET A 41 0.14 -11.48 9.20
N GLU A 42 -0.40 -10.33 8.82
CA GLU A 42 -1.01 -10.14 7.51
C GLU A 42 0.05 -9.84 6.45
N ILE A 43 -0.13 -10.45 5.29
CA ILE A 43 0.60 -10.17 4.05
C ILE A 43 -0.32 -9.33 3.17
N VAL A 44 0.11 -8.11 2.84
CA VAL A 44 -0.59 -7.20 1.92
C VAL A 44 0.15 -7.18 0.58
N VAL A 45 -0.59 -7.42 -0.49
CA VAL A 45 -0.06 -7.49 -1.86
C VAL A 45 -0.75 -6.45 -2.73
N SER A 46 0.04 -5.68 -3.47
CA SER A 46 -0.47 -4.77 -4.51
C SER A 46 -0.36 -5.40 -5.89
N THR A 47 -1.38 -5.15 -6.70
CA THR A 47 -1.47 -5.61 -8.09
C THR A 47 -2.22 -4.59 -8.92
N SER A 48 -1.90 -4.55 -10.20
CA SER A 48 -2.49 -3.62 -11.16
C SER A 48 -2.85 -4.40 -12.41
N LYS A 49 -4.05 -4.17 -12.96
CA LYS A 49 -4.38 -4.69 -14.28
C LYS A 49 -3.61 -3.91 -15.34
N LEU A 50 -2.84 -4.59 -16.19
CA LEU A 50 -2.20 -3.94 -17.33
C LEU A 50 -3.23 -3.59 -18.42
N GLY A 51 -3.27 -2.32 -18.84
CA GLY A 51 -4.14 -1.82 -19.90
C GLY A 51 -4.50 -0.33 -19.72
N THR A 52 -5.15 0.28 -20.72
CA THR A 52 -5.63 1.67 -20.62
C THR A 52 -6.69 1.79 -19.53
N GLY A 53 -6.37 2.50 -18.45
CA GLY A 53 -7.24 2.66 -17.27
C GLY A 53 -7.09 1.55 -16.23
N GLY A 54 -5.91 0.92 -16.12
CA GLY A 54 -5.68 -0.20 -15.20
C GLY A 54 -6.19 0.05 -13.78
N ASP A 55 -7.04 -0.84 -13.29
CA ASP A 55 -7.48 -0.79 -11.90
C ASP A 55 -6.38 -1.34 -10.99
N GLY A 56 -6.19 -0.68 -9.85
CA GLY A 56 -5.28 -1.09 -8.80
C GLY A 56 -6.04 -1.87 -7.73
N TYR A 57 -5.38 -2.86 -7.14
CA TYR A 57 -5.98 -3.69 -6.12
C TYR A 57 -4.99 -3.98 -5.00
N LEU A 58 -5.50 -4.01 -3.77
CA LEU A 58 -4.82 -4.58 -2.61
C LEU A 58 -5.54 -5.82 -2.13
N PHE A 59 -4.74 -6.82 -1.76
CA PHE A 59 -5.20 -8.07 -1.18
C PHE A 59 -4.47 -8.30 0.13
N ALA A 60 -5.20 -8.69 1.17
CA ALA A 60 -4.60 -9.10 2.44
C ALA A 60 -4.93 -10.56 2.74
N THR A 61 -3.90 -11.29 3.16
CA THR A 61 -4.02 -12.66 3.64
C THR A 61 -3.33 -12.78 4.99
N GLU A 62 -3.80 -13.67 5.85
CA GLU A 62 -3.21 -13.95 7.15
C GLU A 62 -2.79 -15.42 7.20
N ARG A 63 -1.54 -15.69 7.57
CA ARG A 63 -1.09 -17.05 7.82
C ARG A 63 -1.45 -17.45 9.25
N ASN A 64 -2.30 -18.46 9.38
CA ASN A 64 -2.74 -19.01 10.64
C ASN A 64 -2.07 -20.38 10.88
N GLU A 65 -1.36 -20.53 11.99
CA GLU A 65 -0.88 -21.84 12.44
C GLU A 65 -1.96 -22.51 13.28
N ILE A 66 -2.60 -23.53 12.71
CA ILE A 66 -3.63 -24.29 13.41
C ILE A 66 -3.08 -25.68 13.70
N LEU A 67 -2.55 -25.85 14.92
CA LEU A 67 -1.94 -27.08 15.43
C LEU A 67 -0.76 -27.57 14.57
N TRP A 68 -1.02 -28.51 13.66
CA TRP A 68 -0.03 -29.20 12.82
C TRP A 68 -0.25 -28.96 11.32
N TRP A 69 -1.12 -28.01 10.95
CA TRP A 69 -1.23 -27.52 9.58
C TRP A 69 -1.18 -26.00 9.53
N VAL A 70 -1.00 -25.47 8.33
CA VAL A 70 -1.07 -24.04 8.03
C VAL A 70 -2.35 -23.77 7.28
N ASP A 71 -3.04 -22.69 7.65
CA ASP A 71 -4.15 -22.14 6.90
C ASP A 71 -3.80 -20.71 6.46
N VAL A 72 -4.31 -20.29 5.30
CA VAL A 72 -4.17 -18.91 4.83
C VAL A 72 -5.56 -18.32 4.64
N ASP A 73 -5.94 -17.41 5.53
CA ASP A 73 -7.25 -16.75 5.52
C ASP A 73 -7.18 -15.51 4.61
N GLU A 74 -8.12 -15.39 3.67
CA GLU A 74 -8.28 -14.15 2.91
C GLU A 74 -9.02 -13.15 3.80
N LYS A 75 -8.36 -12.04 4.12
CA LYS A 75 -8.86 -11.07 5.09
C LYS A 75 -9.75 -10.03 4.43
N TRP A 76 -9.25 -9.39 3.37
CA TRP A 76 -9.99 -8.36 2.63
C TRP A 76 -9.36 -8.08 1.26
N THR A 77 -10.16 -7.42 0.42
CA THR A 77 -9.74 -6.88 -0.87
C THR A 77 -10.12 -5.40 -0.94
N PHE A 78 -9.32 -4.60 -1.65
CA PHE A 78 -9.58 -3.18 -1.84
C PHE A 78 -9.31 -2.79 -3.29
N THR A 79 -10.35 -2.33 -3.99
CA THR A 79 -10.31 -2.01 -5.42
C THR A 79 -10.26 -0.50 -5.65
N LEU A 80 -9.41 -0.08 -6.58
CA LEU A 80 -9.14 1.30 -6.93
C LEU A 80 -9.27 1.49 -8.44
N GLY A 81 -9.72 2.68 -8.85
CA GLY A 81 -9.83 3.05 -10.28
C GLY A 81 -8.52 3.52 -10.94
N TYR A 82 -7.38 3.31 -10.30
CA TYR A 82 -6.05 3.68 -10.80
C TYR A 82 -5.00 2.65 -10.33
N PRO A 83 -3.93 2.42 -11.12
CA PRO A 83 -2.86 1.50 -10.74
C PRO A 83 -2.14 1.93 -9.46
N ILE A 84 -1.66 0.93 -8.72
CA ILE A 84 -0.79 1.12 -7.57
C ILE A 84 0.66 0.92 -8.04
N GLU A 85 1.44 2.00 -8.05
CA GLU A 85 2.89 1.95 -8.35
C GLU A 85 3.73 1.79 -7.08
N ALA A 86 3.30 2.40 -5.97
CA ALA A 86 4.04 2.36 -4.72
C ALA A 86 3.82 1.05 -3.94
N GLN A 87 4.90 0.53 -3.35
CA GLN A 87 4.81 -0.51 -2.34
C GLN A 87 3.92 -0.05 -1.17
N PRO A 88 2.97 -0.87 -0.69
CA PRO A 88 2.20 -0.52 0.49
C PRO A 88 3.12 -0.52 1.71
N SER A 89 3.15 0.55 2.50
CA SER A 89 3.79 0.59 3.82
C SER A 89 2.78 0.26 4.90
N LEU A 90 3.21 -0.55 5.86
CA LEU A 90 2.37 -0.98 6.99
C LEU A 90 2.96 -0.44 8.28
N GLY A 91 2.21 0.40 8.99
CA GLY A 91 2.74 1.10 10.16
C GLY A 91 1.70 1.94 10.86
N ASN A 92 2.00 2.32 12.10
CA ASN A 92 1.10 3.12 12.91
C ASN A 92 1.28 4.60 12.56
N VAL A 93 0.28 5.25 12.00
CA VAL A 93 0.37 6.66 11.56
C VAL A 93 -0.48 7.61 12.42
N ASP A 94 -1.22 7.10 13.40
CA ASP A 94 -2.06 7.91 14.29
C ASP A 94 -1.90 7.58 15.79
N SER A 95 -0.85 6.83 16.12
CA SER A 95 -0.52 6.40 17.49
C SER A 95 -1.56 5.49 18.16
N ASN A 96 -2.38 4.76 17.38
CA ASN A 96 -3.28 3.73 17.92
C ASN A 96 -2.59 2.35 18.01
N LYS A 97 -3.27 1.28 18.44
CA LYS A 97 -2.63 -0.06 18.59
C LYS A 97 -2.52 -0.85 17.28
N ARG A 98 -3.41 -0.58 16.33
CA ARG A 98 -3.46 -1.18 15.00
C ARG A 98 -2.60 -0.36 14.05
N LYS A 99 -2.13 -1.03 13.00
CA LYS A 99 -1.35 -0.39 11.95
C LYS A 99 -2.26 -0.03 10.79
N GLU A 100 -1.92 1.04 10.10
CA GLU A 100 -2.53 1.45 8.85
C GLU A 100 -1.78 0.87 7.65
N VAL A 101 -2.48 0.85 6.51
CA VAL A 101 -1.91 0.55 5.19
C VAL A 101 -1.80 1.85 4.41
N VAL A 102 -0.60 2.17 3.94
CA VAL A 102 -0.30 3.40 3.21
C VAL A 102 0.24 3.07 1.82
N PHE A 103 -0.33 3.63 0.76
CA PHE A 103 0.12 3.39 -0.61
C PHE A 103 -0.25 4.57 -1.51
N GLY A 104 0.39 4.64 -2.67
CA GLY A 104 0.23 5.71 -3.65
C GLY A 104 -0.18 5.18 -5.02
N LEU A 105 -0.93 6.00 -5.74
CA LEU A 105 -1.47 5.70 -7.07
C LEU A 105 -0.77 6.51 -8.17
N THR A 106 -0.93 6.08 -9.42
CA THR A 106 -0.43 6.82 -10.59
C THR A 106 -1.10 8.18 -10.78
N ASN A 107 -2.31 8.38 -10.24
CA ASN A 107 -2.98 9.67 -10.29
C ASN A 107 -2.50 10.66 -9.22
N GLY A 108 -1.42 10.37 -8.51
CA GLY A 108 -0.87 11.25 -7.48
C GLY A 108 -1.61 11.24 -6.14
N THR A 109 -2.55 10.32 -5.94
CA THR A 109 -3.26 10.17 -4.66
C THR A 109 -2.57 9.15 -3.77
N LEU A 110 -2.22 9.57 -2.56
CA LEU A 110 -1.85 8.75 -1.42
C LEU A 110 -3.10 8.34 -0.64
N PHE A 111 -3.20 7.07 -0.30
CA PHE A 111 -4.24 6.53 0.57
C PHE A 111 -3.65 6.08 1.89
N VAL A 112 -4.40 6.34 2.96
CA VAL A 112 -4.18 5.73 4.27
C VAL A 112 -5.44 4.98 4.66
N LEU A 113 -5.31 3.67 4.84
CA LEU A 113 -6.40 2.79 5.21
C LEU A 113 -6.30 2.40 6.67
N ASN A 114 -7.45 2.33 7.33
CA ASN A 114 -7.61 1.78 8.67
C ASN A 114 -8.20 0.38 8.58
N ILE A 115 -7.64 -0.54 9.36
CA ILE A 115 -8.07 -1.94 9.46
C ILE A 115 -8.97 -2.10 10.69
N SER A 116 -10.06 -2.86 10.54
CA SER A 116 -10.96 -3.21 11.65
C SER A 116 -10.26 -4.03 12.72
N ALA A 117 -10.88 -4.12 13.90
CA ALA A 117 -10.31 -4.86 15.02
C ALA A 117 -10.22 -6.38 14.81
N ASP A 118 -11.02 -6.93 13.90
CA ASP A 118 -10.99 -8.35 13.51
C ASP A 118 -10.18 -8.59 12.23
N GLY A 119 -9.59 -7.53 11.67
CA GLY A 119 -8.76 -7.61 10.47
C GLY A 119 -9.53 -7.91 9.18
N ARG A 120 -10.87 -7.86 9.18
CA ARG A 120 -11.69 -8.30 8.03
C ARG A 120 -12.32 -7.17 7.22
N ASP A 121 -12.34 -5.95 7.76
CA ASP A 121 -12.86 -4.78 7.08
C ASP A 121 -11.79 -3.70 6.96
N VAL A 122 -11.84 -2.97 5.85
CA VAL A 122 -10.94 -1.87 5.53
C VAL A 122 -11.74 -0.60 5.24
N SER A 123 -11.24 0.53 5.72
CA SER A 123 -11.84 1.84 5.50
C SER A 123 -10.79 2.87 5.14
N VAL A 124 -11.14 3.84 4.29
CA VAL A 124 -10.27 4.98 4.03
C VAL A 124 -10.23 5.86 5.27
N LYS A 125 -9.06 6.00 5.87
CA LYS A 125 -8.82 6.90 7.00
C LYS A 125 -8.75 8.35 6.53
N TRP A 126 -7.94 8.58 5.50
CA TRP A 126 -7.83 9.84 4.77
C TRP A 126 -7.02 9.63 3.48
N THR A 127 -7.02 10.63 2.61
CA THR A 127 -6.20 10.68 1.39
C THR A 127 -5.45 12.00 1.29
N TYR A 128 -4.37 12.00 0.51
CA TYR A 128 -3.63 13.22 0.16
C TYR A 128 -3.30 13.16 -1.34
N THR A 129 -3.59 14.22 -2.09
CA THR A 129 -3.28 14.28 -3.52
C THR A 129 -2.25 15.38 -3.75
N VAL A 130 -1.16 15.05 -4.44
CA VAL A 130 -0.13 16.03 -4.79
C VAL A 130 -0.65 17.05 -5.79
N ASP A 131 -0.10 18.27 -5.71
CA ASP A 131 -0.42 19.34 -6.65
C ASP A 131 0.10 19.02 -8.06
N GLU A 132 -0.53 19.62 -9.07
CA GLU A 132 -0.05 19.54 -10.45
C GLU A 132 1.11 20.53 -10.67
N LYS A 133 2.05 20.14 -11.53
CA LYS A 133 3.19 20.95 -11.96
C LYS A 133 3.06 21.25 -13.44
N TYR A 134 3.36 22.49 -13.83
CA TYR A 134 3.38 22.87 -15.23
C TYR A 134 4.60 22.26 -15.93
N SER A 135 4.40 21.51 -17.01
CA SER A 135 5.47 21.04 -17.89
C SER A 135 5.56 21.93 -19.13
N PRO A 136 6.61 22.75 -19.30
CA PRO A 136 6.86 23.48 -20.54
C PRO A 136 6.97 22.59 -21.79
N THR A 137 7.43 21.35 -21.63
CA THR A 137 7.56 20.39 -22.73
C THR A 137 6.21 20.02 -23.34
N TYR A 138 5.18 19.87 -22.50
CA TYR A 138 3.82 19.48 -22.93
C TYR A 138 2.84 20.65 -22.97
N GLY A 139 3.19 21.78 -22.35
CA GLY A 139 2.34 22.95 -22.26
C GLY A 139 1.12 22.77 -21.36
N ASP A 140 1.18 21.84 -20.39
CA ASP A 140 0.05 21.46 -19.54
C ASP A 140 0.48 21.24 -18.07
N ASN A 141 -0.50 21.26 -17.17
CA ASN A 141 -0.34 20.87 -15.78
C ASN A 141 -0.47 19.36 -15.64
N ILE A 142 0.59 18.71 -15.15
CA ILE A 142 0.66 17.26 -15.02
C ILE A 142 0.84 16.92 -13.55
N ARG A 143 0.23 15.83 -13.11
CA ARG A 143 0.34 15.32 -11.74
C ARG A 143 1.37 14.21 -11.65
N GLY A 144 2.15 14.20 -10.57
CA GLY A 144 3.11 13.17 -10.27
C GLY A 144 2.45 11.84 -9.92
N GLU A 145 3.03 10.74 -10.38
CA GLU A 145 2.72 9.37 -9.96
C GLU A 145 3.47 9.06 -8.67
N LEU A 146 2.83 8.44 -7.68
CA LEU A 146 3.47 8.16 -6.40
C LEU A 146 4.19 6.81 -6.44
N GLY A 147 5.53 6.83 -6.29
CA GLY A 147 6.38 5.66 -6.57
C GLY A 147 6.84 4.85 -5.36
N TYR A 148 6.85 5.41 -4.15
CA TYR A 148 7.43 4.76 -2.95
C TYR A 148 6.78 5.33 -1.70
N THR A 149 6.48 4.48 -0.72
CA THR A 149 6.04 4.93 0.61
C THR A 149 6.94 4.35 1.69
N ALA A 150 7.08 5.08 2.80
CA ALA A 150 7.69 4.61 4.04
C ALA A 150 6.96 5.23 5.24
N ILE A 151 7.02 4.55 6.39
CA ILE A 151 6.47 5.04 7.65
C ILE A 151 7.56 4.97 8.70
N ALA A 152 7.95 6.10 9.27
CA ALA A 152 8.97 6.18 10.30
C ALA A 152 8.87 7.50 11.07
N ASP A 153 9.13 7.44 12.37
CA ASP A 153 9.42 8.60 13.22
C ASP A 153 10.83 9.12 12.88
N ILE A 154 10.89 10.18 12.07
CA ILE A 154 12.16 10.73 11.57
C ILE A 154 12.64 11.96 12.36
N ASP A 155 11.78 12.56 13.17
CA ASP A 155 12.13 13.72 14.02
C ASP A 155 12.19 13.40 15.53
N PHE A 156 11.91 12.14 15.89
CA PHE A 156 11.95 11.57 17.24
C PHE A 156 10.90 12.17 18.20
N ASP A 157 9.75 12.62 17.70
CA ASP A 157 8.66 13.13 18.52
C ASP A 157 7.71 12.03 19.06
N GLY A 158 7.90 10.79 18.61
CA GLY A 158 7.10 9.63 18.98
C GLY A 158 5.88 9.38 18.08
N LYS A 159 5.67 10.17 17.03
CA LYS A 159 4.72 9.92 15.94
C LYS A 159 5.50 9.54 14.69
N ASN A 160 4.91 8.69 13.86
CA ASN A 160 5.54 8.34 12.59
C ASN A 160 5.07 9.29 11.49
N GLU A 161 6.01 9.69 10.65
CA GLU A 161 5.73 10.38 9.39
C GLU A 161 5.50 9.35 8.28
N ILE A 162 4.70 9.76 7.30
CA ILE A 162 4.60 9.10 6.01
C ILE A 162 5.53 9.82 5.04
N ILE A 163 6.48 9.10 4.49
CA ILE A 163 7.42 9.59 3.48
C ILE A 163 7.06 8.99 2.13
N PHE A 164 6.98 9.81 1.08
CA PHE A 164 6.79 9.33 -0.28
C PHE A 164 7.37 10.31 -1.30
N ALA A 165 7.56 9.84 -2.54
CA ALA A 165 8.04 10.67 -3.63
C ALA A 165 7.13 10.55 -4.84
N ASP A 166 7.04 11.64 -5.61
CA ASP A 166 6.39 11.64 -6.91
C ASP A 166 7.39 11.42 -8.05
N SER A 167 6.89 11.00 -9.20
CA SER A 167 7.65 10.88 -10.44
C SER A 167 6.71 10.97 -11.63
N GLN A 168 7.22 11.33 -12.82
CA GLN A 168 6.44 11.22 -14.05
C GLN A 168 7.30 10.58 -15.15
N PRO A 169 7.25 9.25 -15.29
CA PRO A 169 8.01 8.56 -16.32
C PRO A 169 7.50 8.96 -17.70
N GLY A 170 8.30 9.74 -18.43
CA GLY A 170 7.97 10.24 -19.77
C GLY A 170 7.92 11.76 -19.87
N ILE A 171 7.96 12.47 -18.74
CA ILE A 171 8.05 13.93 -18.70
C ILE A 171 9.50 14.32 -18.40
N PRO A 172 10.30 14.73 -19.40
CA PRO A 172 11.74 14.92 -19.25
C PRO A 172 12.11 16.14 -18.38
N ASP A 173 11.17 17.06 -18.18
CA ASP A 173 11.29 18.26 -17.35
C ASP A 173 10.57 18.11 -16.00
N TRP A 174 10.25 16.88 -15.59
CA TRP A 174 9.67 16.64 -14.26
C TRP A 174 10.70 16.90 -13.16
N ASP A 175 10.36 17.81 -12.25
CA ASP A 175 11.08 18.03 -11.00
C ASP A 175 10.38 17.25 -9.89
N ALA A 176 10.98 16.14 -9.47
CA ALA A 176 10.38 15.22 -8.50
C ALA A 176 10.43 15.79 -7.08
N ASP A 177 9.33 15.64 -6.34
CA ASP A 177 9.23 16.06 -4.94
C ASP A 177 9.30 14.86 -3.99
N LEU A 178 9.96 15.09 -2.85
CA LEU A 178 9.89 14.23 -1.67
C LEU A 178 8.95 14.88 -0.66
N TYR A 179 7.96 14.12 -0.22
CA TYR A 179 6.96 14.52 0.76
C TYR A 179 7.21 13.81 2.08
N VAL A 180 7.02 14.56 3.17
CA VAL A 180 7.01 14.05 4.54
C VAL A 180 5.74 14.57 5.19
N LEU A 181 4.82 13.66 5.50
CA LEU A 181 3.54 13.97 6.12
C LEU A 181 3.50 13.40 7.53
N GLU A 182 3.48 14.27 8.52
CA GLU A 182 2.91 13.97 9.82
C GLU A 182 1.42 14.32 9.75
N LYS A 183 0.53 13.57 10.40
CA LYS A 183 -0.92 13.85 10.43
C LYS A 183 -1.15 15.36 10.61
N LEU A 184 -1.82 15.96 9.63
CA LEU A 184 -2.04 17.40 9.47
C LEU A 184 -2.11 18.14 10.82
N LYS A 185 -1.20 19.09 11.02
CA LYS A 185 -1.44 20.23 11.92
C LYS A 185 -2.68 20.96 11.39
N GLY A 186 -3.84 20.63 11.93
CA GLY A 186 -5.05 21.44 11.83
C GLY A 186 -6.21 20.78 11.10
N ASP A 187 -6.90 19.87 11.79
CA ASP A 187 -8.36 19.80 11.72
C ASP A 187 -8.91 20.10 13.12
N ALA A 188 -9.00 21.39 13.39
CA ALA A 188 -9.90 21.93 14.40
C ALA A 188 -10.86 22.87 13.68
N LEU A 189 -12.07 22.37 13.38
CA LEU A 189 -13.33 23.12 13.41
C LEU A 189 -14.45 22.17 13.83
#